data_AF-A0A2V8UJY1-F1
#
_entry.id   AF-A0A2V8UJY1-F1
#
_cell.length_a   1.000
_cell.length_b   1.000
_cell.length_c   1.000
_cell.angle_alpha   90.00
_cell.angle_beta   90.00
_cell.angle_gamma   90.00
#
_symmetry.space_group_name_H-M   'P 1'
#
loop_
_entity.id
_entity.type
_entity.pdbx_description
1 polymer ?
#
loop_
_entity_poly.entity_id
_entity_poly.type
_entity_poly.pdbx_seq_one_letter_code
_entity_poly.pdbx_strand_id
1 'polypeptide(L)' 'MGMLEYAVASIGAHRVLFGSDFSINDPSTVMARIRNSFLTEEQKRKVFSENLEGLLKKFAA' A
#
# COMPACT_ATOMS: atom_id res chain seq x y z
N MET A 1 -4.72 -15.87 -4.43
CA MET A 1 -4.38 -14.45 -4.66
C MET A 1 -5.25 -13.62 -3.74
N GLY A 2 -4.66 -12.80 -2.86
CA GLY A 2 -5.40 -11.88 -2.01
C GLY A 2 -5.83 -10.64 -2.77
N MET A 3 -6.67 -9.80 -2.14
CA MET A 3 -7.15 -8.55 -2.74
C MET A 3 -6.01 -7.57 -3.06
N LEU A 4 -4.94 -7.58 -2.25
CA LEU A 4 -3.77 -6.75 -2.48
C LEU A 4 -3.03 -7.15 -3.76
N GLU A 5 -2.73 -8.44 -3.94
CA GLU A 5 -2.04 -8.94 -5.14
C GLU A 5 -2.89 -8.72 -6.39
N TYR A 6 -4.20 -8.95 -6.29
CA TYR A 6 -5.12 -8.69 -7.39
C TYR A 6 -5.13 -7.21 -7.78
N ALA A 7 -5.18 -6.30 -6.82
CA ALA A 7 -5.16 -4.86 -7.08
C ALA A 7 -3.84 -4.45 -7.75
N VAL A 8 -2.69 -4.88 -7.23
CA VAL A 8 -1.39 -4.56 -7.83
C VAL A 8 -1.25 -5.12 -9.25
N ALA A 9 -1.71 -6.35 -9.49
CA ALA A 9 -1.70 -6.95 -10.82
C ALA A 9 -2.63 -6.23 -11.82
N SER A 10 -3.77 -5.73 -11.34
CA SER A 10 -4.80 -5.14 -12.20
C SER A 10 -4.57 -3.67 -12.52
N ILE A 11 -4.14 -2.87 -11.53
CA ILE A 11 -4.02 -1.40 -11.67
C ILE A 11 -2.59 -0.87 -11.49
N GLY A 12 -1.63 -1.77 -11.21
CA GLY A 12 -0.24 -1.43 -10.98
C GLY A 12 0.03 -0.93 -9.55
N ALA A 13 1.21 -1.26 -9.02
CA ALA A 13 1.59 -0.91 -7.65
C ALA A 13 1.58 0.61 -7.38
N HIS A 14 1.80 1.46 -8.39
CA HIS A 14 1.84 2.92 -8.27
C HIS A 14 0.47 3.58 -8.03
N ARG A 15 -0.63 2.80 -8.10
CA ARG A 15 -2.01 3.29 -7.88
C ARG A 15 -2.64 2.76 -6.59
N VAL A 16 -1.89 2.02 -5.78
CA VAL A 16 -2.38 1.40 -4.54
C VAL A 16 -1.73 2.12 -3.35
N LEU A 17 -2.54 2.53 -2.37
CA LEU A 17 -2.08 3.20 -1.14
C LEU A 17 -2.39 2.34 0.07
N PHE A 18 -1.49 2.36 1.06
CA PHE A 18 -1.77 1.80 2.38
C PHE A 18 -2.77 2.69 3.14
N GLY A 19 -3.82 2.06 3.67
CA GLY A 19 -4.72 2.62 4.66
C GLY A 19 -4.94 1.59 5.75
N SER A 20 -4.81 1.99 7.02
CA SER A 20 -4.99 1.09 8.16
C SER A 20 -6.44 1.00 8.62
N ASP A 21 -7.31 1.94 8.23
CA ASP A 21 -8.62 2.16 8.85
C ASP A 21 -8.52 2.18 10.39
N PHE A 22 -7.56 2.96 10.89
CA PHE A 22 -7.36 3.08 12.34
C PHE A 22 -8.59 3.68 13.03
N SER A 23 -8.80 3.21 14.27
CA SER A 23 -10.01 3.11 15.09
C SER A 23 -10.87 1.87 14.85
N ILE A 24 -10.83 1.26 13.65
CA ILE A 24 -11.55 0.01 13.35
C ILE A 24 -10.61 -1.19 13.44
N ASN A 25 -9.40 -1.10 12.85
CA ASN A 25 -8.40 -2.16 12.86
C ASN A 25 -7.16 -1.78 13.68
N ASP A 26 -6.47 -2.77 14.25
CA ASP A 26 -5.10 -2.61 14.73
C ASP A 26 -4.17 -2.39 13.51
N PRO A 27 -3.48 -1.24 13.40
CA PRO A 27 -2.61 -0.94 12.27
C PRO A 27 -1.57 -2.05 12.01
N SER A 28 -1.05 -2.68 13.05
CA SER A 28 -0.04 -3.75 12.95
C SER A 28 -0.55 -4.94 12.15
N THR A 29 -1.83 -5.28 12.30
CA THR A 29 -2.46 -6.38 11.57
C THR A 29 -2.64 -6.07 10.08
N VAL A 30 -2.98 -4.83 9.74
CA VAL A 30 -3.11 -4.40 8.35
C VAL A 30 -1.74 -4.29 7.69
N MET A 31 -0.73 -3.77 8.40
CA MET A 31 0.66 -3.76 7.94
C MET A 31 1.18 -5.19 7.68
N ALA A 32 0.80 -6.17 8.51
CA ALA A 32 1.19 -7.56 8.32
C ALA A 32 0.69 -8.13 6.99
N ARG A 33 -0.46 -7.67 6.46
CA ARG A 33 -0.97 -8.09 5.13
C ARG A 33 -0.02 -7.69 4.01
N ILE A 34 0.56 -6.49 4.06
CA ILE A 34 1.52 -6.04 3.05
C ILE A 34 2.87 -6.72 3.26
N ARG A 35 3.37 -6.79 4.51
CA ARG A 35 4.68 -7.39 4.83
C ARG A 35 4.78 -8.84 4.34
N ASN A 36 3.72 -9.61 4.54
CA ASN A 36 3.63 -11.03 4.18
C ASN A 36 2.98 -11.28 2.80
N SER A 37 2.76 -10.24 2.00
CA SER A 37 2.22 -10.38 0.64
C SER A 37 3.24 -10.98 -0.33
N PHE A 38 2.75 -11.48 -1.46
CA PHE A 38 3.59 -11.94 -2.57
C PHE A 38 4.15 -10.82 -3.46
N LEU A 39 3.98 -9.56 -3.04
CA LEU A 39 4.56 -8.41 -3.73
C LEU A 39 6.09 -8.40 -3.60
N THR A 40 6.78 -7.85 -4.60
CA THR A 40 8.22 -7.59 -4.50
C THR A 40 8.49 -6.51 -3.43
N GLU A 41 9.72 -6.47 -2.91
CA GLU A 41 10.11 -5.42 -1.95
C GLU A 41 9.93 -4.00 -2.51
N GLU A 42 10.15 -3.82 -3.82
CA GLU A 42 9.86 -2.55 -4.49
C GLU A 42 8.36 -2.21 -4.48
N GLN A 43 7.50 -3.17 -4.81
CA GLN A 43 6.05 -2.98 -4.78
C GLN A 43 5.55 -2.70 -3.36
N LYS A 44 6.11 -3.38 -2.35
CA LYS A 44 5.78 -3.13 -0.94
C LYS A 44 6.11 -1.70 -0.53
N ARG A 45 7.31 -1.18 -0.88
CA ARG A 45 7.69 0.22 -0.58
C ARG A 45 6.74 1.22 -1.24
N LYS A 46 6.39 1.00 -2.50
CA LYS A 46 5.40 1.81 -3.23
C LYS A 46 4.07 1.90 -2.49
N VAL A 47 3.50 0.74 -2.15
CA VAL A 47 2.21 0.67 -1.46
C VAL A 47 2.27 1.26 -0.04
N PHE A 48 3.35 1.01 0.70
CA PHE A 48 3.47 1.47 2.09
C PHE A 48 3.59 2.98 2.24
N SER A 49 4.43 3.64 1.42
CA SER A 49 4.72 5.06 1.63
C SER A 49 5.02 5.84 0.37
N GLU A 50 5.83 5.32 -0.57
CA GLU A 50 6.38 6.13 -1.67
C GLU A 50 5.26 6.72 -2.56
N ASN A 51 4.17 5.99 -2.78
CA ASN A 51 3.04 6.49 -3.54
C ASN A 51 2.33 7.66 -2.84
N LEU A 52 2.13 7.57 -1.52
CA LEU A 52 1.51 8.63 -0.74
C LEU A 52 2.44 9.86 -0.68
N GLU A 53 3.74 9.65 -0.45
CA GLU A 53 4.73 10.73 -0.47
C GLU A 53 4.75 11.44 -1.83
N GLY A 54 4.73 10.69 -2.93
CA GLY A 54 4.66 11.25 -4.28
C GLY A 54 3.38 12.04 -4.51
N LEU A 55 2.24 11.54 -4.01
CA LEU A 55 0.96 12.23 -4.08
C LEU A 55 0.99 13.54 -3.29
N LEU A 56 1.47 13.52 -2.04
CA LEU A 56 1.57 14.71 -1.20
C LEU A 56 2.52 15.75 -1.79
N LYS A 57 3.69 15.34 -2.31
CA LYS A 57 4.64 16.25 -2.97
C LYS A 57 4.04 16.95 -4.20
N LYS A 58 3.14 16.28 -4.92
CA LYS A 58 2.45 16.86 -6.09
C LYS A 58 1.50 18.00 -5.72
N PHE A 59 0.96 17.96 -4.49
CA PHE A 59 -0.06 18.91 -4.03
C PHE A 59 0.40 19.80 -2.87
N ALA A 60 1.62 19.62 -2.37
CA ALA A 60 2.24 20.55 -1.44
C ALA A 60 2.53 21.87 -2.19
N ALA A 61 2.00 22.98 -1.65
CA ALA A 61 2.23 24.34 -2.14
C ALA A 61 3.69 24.78 -1.97
#